data_AF-A0A1F5LQW4-F1
#
_entry.id   AF-A0A1F5LQW4-F1
#
_cell.length_a   1.000
_cell.length_b   1.000
_cell.length_c   1.000
_cell.angle_alpha   90.00
_cell.angle_beta   90.00
_cell.angle_gamma   90.00
#
_symmetry.space_group_name_H-M   'P 1'
#
loop_
_entity.id
_entity.type
_entity.pdbx_description
1 polymer ?
#
loop_
_entity_poly.entity_id
_entity_poly.type
_entity_poly.pdbx_seq_one_letter_code
_entity_poly.pdbx_strand_id
1 'polypeptide(L)'
;MKFNVILGCIFALAGIAAAVPGPHCINRADPDRYAYGATGEIAAIKNCTAVLTDPHGKFRLTASEAQAAFVDLTLYTNAESCPMCASAIRWAGFREYVYGSSIDTLIQKGWGQIRISSADVFEASYDLPSQSRLMGDVLANETDPYFLWQFDPSYPCPHGCSRTKDGSSCRGPSG
;
A
#
# COMPACT_ATOMS: atom_id res chain seq x y z
N MET A 1 -27.06 17.00 6.32
CA MET A 1 -25.74 17.57 6.64
C MET A 1 -24.83 17.35 5.44
N LYS A 2 -24.42 18.43 4.75
CA LYS A 2 -23.46 18.36 3.65
C LYS A 2 -22.06 18.29 4.26
N PHE A 3 -21.44 17.11 4.25
CA PHE A 3 -20.04 16.92 4.62
C PHE A 3 -19.17 17.58 3.54
N ASN A 4 -18.86 18.86 3.72
CA ASN A 4 -18.00 19.61 2.82
C ASN A 4 -16.57 19.61 3.36
N VAL A 5 -15.72 18.83 2.69
CA VAL A 5 -14.27 19.02 2.49
C VAL A 5 -13.36 18.86 3.73
N ILE A 6 -12.33 18.02 3.55
CA ILE A 6 -11.14 17.72 4.38
C ILE A 6 -11.16 16.33 5.05
N LEU A 7 -10.79 15.28 4.28
CA LEU A 7 -9.91 14.13 4.63
C LEU A 7 -10.14 12.97 3.61
N GLY A 8 -9.84 13.14 2.33
CA GLY A 8 -10.26 12.19 1.29
C GLY A 8 -9.27 11.08 0.92
N CYS A 9 -8.11 10.99 1.57
CA CYS A 9 -7.03 10.10 1.12
C CYS A 9 -6.47 9.27 2.27
N ILE A 10 -6.56 7.95 2.17
CA ILE A 10 -5.72 7.03 2.92
C ILE A 10 -4.49 6.76 2.05
N PHE A 11 -3.29 6.96 2.60
CA PHE A 11 -2.05 6.58 1.93
C PHE A 11 -1.55 5.26 2.51
N ALA A 12 -1.37 4.27 1.65
CA ALA A 12 -0.75 3.00 1.96
C ALA A 12 0.50 2.83 1.09
N LEU A 13 1.66 2.56 1.67
CA LEU A 13 2.80 2.10 0.86
C LEU A 13 2.63 0.59 0.67
N ALA A 14 2.22 0.19 -0.53
CA ALA A 14 2.26 -1.19 -0.98
C ALA A 14 3.72 -1.66 -1.02
N GLY A 15 3.97 -2.83 -0.44
CA GLY A 15 5.23 -3.57 -0.61
C GLY A 15 6.43 -3.18 0.27
N ILE A 16 6.42 -2.06 0.99
CA ILE A 16 7.39 -1.75 2.06
C ILE A 16 6.62 -0.97 3.12
N ALA A 17 6.63 -1.45 4.36
CA ALA A 17 5.94 -0.85 5.49
C ALA A 17 5.96 0.70 5.48
N ALA A 18 4.83 1.34 5.18
CA ALA A 18 4.50 2.66 5.71
C ALA A 18 4.18 2.54 7.22
N ALA A 19 5.12 2.03 8.01
CA ALA A 19 4.98 1.96 9.46
C ALA A 19 6.33 1.74 10.17
N VAL A 20 7.42 2.39 9.75
CA VAL A 20 8.51 2.65 10.71
C VAL A 20 9.13 4.03 10.42
N PRO A 21 9.15 4.95 11.40
CA PRO A 21 10.02 6.12 11.31
C PRO A 21 11.48 5.66 11.48
N GLY A 22 12.27 5.62 10.41
CA GLY A 22 13.72 5.36 10.52
C GLY A 22 14.42 4.92 9.23
N PRO A 23 15.77 4.97 9.17
CA PRO A 23 16.60 4.72 7.99
C PRO A 23 16.77 3.21 7.76
N HIS A 24 15.67 2.49 7.56
CA HIS A 24 15.69 1.03 7.52
C HIS A 24 15.58 0.53 6.08
N CYS A 25 16.71 0.04 5.59
CA CYS A 25 16.84 -0.71 4.34
C CYS A 25 16.18 -2.09 4.53
N ILE A 26 14.85 -2.13 4.54
CA ILE A 26 14.11 -3.37 4.71
C ILE A 26 14.30 -4.19 3.44
N ASN A 27 15.21 -5.16 3.50
CA ASN A 27 15.31 -6.21 2.51
C ASN A 27 14.26 -7.29 2.85
N ARG A 28 13.50 -7.76 1.86
CA ARG A 28 12.54 -8.87 2.07
C ARG A 28 13.23 -10.16 2.54
N ALA A 29 14.54 -10.27 2.36
CA ALA A 29 15.38 -11.35 2.88
C ALA A 29 15.75 -11.22 4.37
N ASP A 30 15.27 -10.19 5.09
CA ASP A 30 15.42 -10.05 6.54
C ASP A 30 14.20 -10.67 7.28
N PRO A 31 14.29 -11.93 7.74
CA PRO A 31 13.19 -12.62 8.40
C PRO A 31 12.79 -12.00 9.75
N ASP A 32 13.67 -11.19 10.36
CA ASP A 32 13.44 -10.61 11.68
C ASP A 32 12.61 -9.31 11.62
N ARG A 33 12.45 -8.72 10.42
CA ARG A 33 11.73 -7.44 10.21
C ARG A 33 10.52 -7.54 9.29
N TYR A 34 10.38 -8.63 8.55
CA TYR A 34 9.17 -8.91 7.78
C TYR A 34 8.11 -9.50 8.71
N ALA A 35 7.43 -8.65 9.49
CA ALA A 35 6.26 -9.08 10.24
C ALA A 35 5.25 -9.68 9.24
N TYR A 36 5.10 -11.00 9.28
CA TYR A 36 4.32 -11.84 8.37
C TYR A 36 2.79 -11.61 8.51
N GLY A 37 2.34 -10.40 8.85
CA GLY A 37 0.98 -10.14 9.33
C GLY A 37 0.38 -8.76 9.05
N ALA A 38 1.08 -7.81 8.42
CA ALA A 38 0.46 -6.55 7.98
C ALA A 38 1.14 -5.96 6.74
N THR A 39 0.50 -6.13 5.59
CA THR A 39 0.79 -5.34 4.39
C THR A 39 0.40 -3.87 4.61
N GLY A 40 1.05 -2.94 3.90
CA GLY A 40 0.87 -1.51 4.12
C GLY A 40 -0.58 -1.04 3.97
N GLU A 41 -1.36 -1.69 3.10
CA GLU A 41 -2.78 -1.41 2.88
C GLU A 41 -3.63 -1.78 4.09
N ILE A 42 -3.39 -2.96 4.68
CA ILE A 42 -4.13 -3.40 5.87
C ILE A 42 -3.77 -2.53 7.07
N ALA A 43 -2.50 -2.11 7.18
CA ALA A 43 -2.08 -1.14 8.20
C ALA A 43 -2.77 0.22 7.99
N ALA A 44 -2.88 0.70 6.76
CA ALA A 44 -3.52 1.97 6.45
C ALA A 44 -5.03 1.95 6.72
N ILE A 45 -5.73 0.86 6.37
CA ILE A 45 -7.14 0.66 6.71
C ILE A 45 -7.32 0.68 8.23
N LYS A 46 -6.52 -0.10 8.98
CA LYS A 46 -6.57 -0.14 10.45
C LYS A 46 -6.32 1.24 11.07
N ASN A 47 -5.31 1.96 10.61
CA ASN A 47 -4.98 3.29 11.11
C ASN A 47 -6.10 4.30 10.82
N CYS A 48 -6.70 4.24 9.63
CA CYS A 48 -7.84 5.10 9.31
C CYS A 48 -9.04 4.77 10.20
N THR A 49 -9.37 3.49 10.37
CA THR A 49 -10.43 3.07 11.30
C THR A 49 -10.14 3.60 12.70
N ALA A 50 -8.91 3.45 13.22
CA ALA A 50 -8.55 3.95 14.54
C ALA A 50 -8.75 5.47 14.69
N VAL A 51 -8.39 6.27 13.68
CA VAL A 51 -8.63 7.72 13.67
C VAL A 51 -10.12 8.05 13.65
N LEU A 52 -10.90 7.34 12.84
CA LEU A 52 -12.35 7.57 12.73
C LEU A 52 -13.09 7.15 14.01
N THR A 53 -12.63 6.11 14.69
CA THR A 53 -13.28 5.54 15.87
C THR A 53 -12.69 6.00 17.20
N ASP A 54 -11.67 6.86 17.20
CA ASP A 54 -11.05 7.34 18.44
C ASP A 54 -12.12 8.03 19.33
N PRO A 55 -12.38 7.53 20.55
CA PRO A 55 -13.41 8.07 21.45
C PRO A 55 -13.11 9.50 21.90
N HIS A 56 -11.85 9.92 21.86
CA HIS A 56 -11.41 11.28 22.16
C HIS A 56 -11.13 12.09 20.89
N GLY A 57 -11.18 11.45 19.72
CA GLY A 57 -10.90 12.03 18.42
C GLY A 57 -11.99 12.97 17.92
N LYS A 58 -11.79 13.49 16.72
CA LYS A 58 -12.72 14.42 16.06
C LYS A 58 -14.03 13.75 15.65
N PHE A 59 -13.95 12.50 15.17
CA PHE A 59 -15.06 11.82 14.50
C PHE A 59 -15.87 10.92 15.43
N ARG A 60 -15.21 10.17 16.32
CA ARG A 60 -15.83 9.34 17.38
C ARG A 60 -16.91 8.38 16.84
N LEU A 61 -16.68 7.86 15.63
CA LEU A 61 -17.61 6.97 14.97
C LEU A 61 -17.56 5.59 15.63
N THR A 62 -18.67 4.87 15.55
CA THR A 62 -18.66 3.42 15.77
C THR A 62 -17.92 2.72 14.64
N ALA A 63 -17.53 1.45 14.83
CA ALA A 63 -16.86 0.66 13.80
C ALA A 63 -17.67 0.58 12.48
N SER A 64 -18.99 0.42 12.59
CA SER A 64 -19.89 0.38 11.43
C SER A 64 -20.00 1.72 10.71
N GLU A 65 -20.03 2.83 11.46
CA GLU A 65 -20.07 4.18 10.86
C GLU A 65 -18.73 4.53 10.20
N ALA A 66 -17.61 4.12 10.80
CA ALA A 66 -16.29 4.28 10.20
C ALA A 66 -16.16 3.49 8.88
N GLN A 67 -16.64 2.24 8.84
CA GLN A 67 -16.69 1.46 7.60
C GLN A 67 -17.62 2.10 6.56
N ALA A 68 -18.80 2.58 6.97
CA ALA A 68 -19.71 3.27 6.08
C ALA A 68 -19.11 4.56 5.49
N ALA A 69 -18.20 5.22 6.21
CA ALA A 69 -17.51 6.42 5.73
C ALA A 69 -16.49 6.13 4.61
N PHE A 70 -16.05 4.88 4.42
CA PHE A 70 -15.06 4.54 3.39
C PHE A 70 -15.56 4.79 1.96
N VAL A 71 -16.87 4.80 1.72
CA VAL A 71 -17.49 5.16 0.43
C VAL A 71 -17.20 6.60 0.00
N ASP A 72 -16.68 7.42 0.91
CA ASP A 72 -16.25 8.80 0.66
C ASP A 72 -14.73 8.97 0.62
N LEU A 73 -13.96 7.90 0.84
CA LEU A 73 -12.50 7.92 0.91
C LEU A 73 -11.87 7.26 -0.31
N THR A 74 -10.71 7.79 -0.69
CA THR A 74 -9.81 7.21 -1.70
C THR A 74 -8.62 6.58 -1.01
N LEU A 75 -8.23 5.38 -1.43
CA LEU A 75 -6.99 4.75 -1.00
C LEU A 75 -5.94 4.88 -2.09
N TYR A 76 -4.79 5.47 -1.75
CA TYR A 76 -3.63 5.62 -2.61
C TYR A 76 -2.53 4.65 -2.22
N THR A 77 -1.99 3.94 -3.20
CA THR A 77 -0.80 3.11 -3.04
C THR A 77 0.31 3.47 -4.03
N ASN A 78 1.55 3.34 -3.59
CA ASN A 78 2.72 3.52 -4.47
C ASN A 78 2.87 2.35 -5.47
N ALA A 79 2.44 1.15 -5.11
CA ALA A 79 2.38 -0.02 -5.97
C ALA A 79 0.98 -0.63 -5.96
N GLU A 80 0.66 -1.37 -7.01
CA GLU A 80 -0.53 -2.19 -7.08
C GLU A 80 -0.53 -3.23 -5.96
N SER A 81 -1.66 -3.29 -5.28
CA SER A 81 -1.88 -4.12 -4.10
C SER A 81 -1.99 -5.58 -4.50
N CYS A 82 -1.39 -6.46 -3.69
CA CYS A 82 -1.54 -7.89 -3.89
C CYS A 82 -3.03 -8.30 -3.82
N PRO A 83 -3.42 -9.45 -4.40
CA PRO A 83 -4.83 -9.83 -4.51
C PRO A 83 -5.60 -9.84 -3.18
N MET A 84 -4.92 -10.18 -2.07
CA MET A 84 -5.50 -10.12 -0.73
C MET A 84 -5.90 -8.69 -0.34
N CYS A 85 -4.99 -7.73 -0.52
CA CYS A 85 -5.23 -6.32 -0.20
C CYS A 85 -6.27 -5.72 -1.14
N ALA A 86 -6.16 -5.96 -2.45
CA ALA A 86 -7.14 -5.49 -3.43
C ALA A 86 -8.56 -5.98 -3.08
N SER A 87 -8.70 -7.25 -2.67
CA SER A 87 -9.97 -7.80 -2.22
C SER A 87 -10.47 -7.11 -0.94
N ALA A 88 -9.60 -6.89 0.04
CA ALA A 88 -9.97 -6.20 1.28
C ALA A 88 -10.43 -4.75 1.02
N ILE A 89 -9.76 -4.02 0.13
CA ILE A 89 -10.10 -2.65 -0.27
C ILE A 89 -11.48 -2.63 -0.93
N ARG A 90 -11.70 -3.54 -1.90
CA ARG A 90 -12.97 -3.68 -2.59
C ARG A 90 -14.11 -4.00 -1.63
N TRP A 91 -13.88 -4.91 -0.69
CA TRP A 91 -14.87 -5.33 0.31
C TRP A 91 -15.18 -4.24 1.34
N ALA A 92 -14.18 -3.44 1.71
CA ALA A 92 -14.31 -2.31 2.61
C ALA A 92 -15.18 -1.19 2.00
N GLY A 93 -15.33 -1.16 0.68
CA GLY A 93 -16.22 -0.23 -0.02
C GLY A 93 -15.64 1.16 -0.22
N PHE A 94 -14.31 1.27 -0.34
CA PHE A 94 -13.65 2.52 -0.69
C PHE A 94 -14.23 3.13 -1.97
N ARG A 95 -14.34 4.46 -2.01
CA ARG A 95 -14.80 5.16 -3.22
C ARG A 95 -13.89 4.88 -4.40
N GLU A 96 -12.60 5.05 -4.15
CA GLU A 96 -11.57 4.97 -5.17
C GLU A 96 -10.35 4.24 -4.61
N TYR A 97 -9.75 3.41 -5.47
CA TYR A 97 -8.48 2.78 -5.22
C TYR A 97 -7.52 3.19 -6.34
N VAL A 98 -6.44 3.86 -5.96
CA VAL A 98 -5.45 4.46 -6.86
C VAL A 98 -4.09 3.84 -6.58
N TYR A 99 -3.39 3.37 -7.60
CA TYR A 99 -2.05 2.83 -7.45
C TYR A 99 -1.07 3.36 -8.51
N GLY A 100 0.21 3.39 -8.15
CA GLY A 100 1.33 3.69 -9.05
C GLY A 100 1.82 2.45 -9.79
N SER A 101 2.94 1.87 -9.34
CA SER A 101 3.62 0.74 -10.00
C SER A 101 2.77 -0.52 -10.10
N SER A 102 2.49 -1.02 -11.30
CA SER A 102 1.68 -2.24 -11.50
C SER A 102 2.36 -3.54 -11.01
N ILE A 103 1.54 -4.54 -10.70
CA ILE A 103 1.97 -5.92 -10.39
C ILE A 103 2.81 -6.48 -11.52
N ASP A 104 2.43 -6.22 -12.78
CA ASP A 104 3.19 -6.64 -13.95
C ASP A 104 4.59 -6.03 -13.98
N THR A 105 4.70 -4.72 -13.74
CA THR A 105 5.99 -4.04 -13.63
C THR A 105 6.83 -4.64 -12.51
N LEU A 106 6.25 -4.82 -11.32
CA LEU A 106 6.93 -5.43 -10.18
C LEU A 106 7.45 -6.84 -10.53
N ILE A 107 6.63 -7.69 -11.15
CA ILE A 107 7.03 -9.05 -11.56
C ILE A 107 8.17 -9.00 -12.57
N GLN A 108 8.09 -8.13 -13.58
CA GLN A 108 9.16 -7.95 -14.57
C GLN A 108 10.48 -7.53 -13.92
N LYS A 109 10.41 -6.80 -12.80
CA LYS A 109 11.56 -6.36 -12.01
C LYS A 109 12.00 -7.36 -10.94
N GLY A 110 11.47 -8.58 -10.96
CA GLY A 110 11.93 -9.68 -10.11
C GLY A 110 11.12 -9.87 -8.83
N TRP A 111 10.05 -9.11 -8.60
CA TRP A 111 9.20 -9.29 -7.42
C TRP A 111 8.34 -10.54 -7.52
N GLY A 112 8.51 -11.46 -6.57
CA GLY A 112 7.64 -12.63 -6.42
C GLY A 112 6.31 -12.28 -5.75
N GLN A 113 5.20 -12.56 -6.45
CA GLN A 113 3.82 -12.39 -5.96
C GLN A 113 2.80 -13.17 -6.81
N ILE A 114 1.57 -13.27 -6.29
CA ILE A 114 0.43 -13.86 -7.02
C ILE A 114 0.08 -12.94 -8.20
N ARG A 115 -0.02 -13.51 -9.40
CA ARG A 115 -0.26 -12.78 -10.65
C ARG A 115 -1.76 -12.64 -10.94
N ILE A 116 -2.47 -11.95 -10.06
CA ILE A 116 -3.86 -11.53 -10.28
C ILE A 116 -3.86 -10.03 -10.10
N SER A 117 -4.30 -9.29 -11.10
CA SER A 117 -4.34 -7.84 -11.03
C SER A 117 -5.49 -7.36 -10.13
N SER A 118 -5.39 -6.12 -9.66
CA SER A 118 -6.48 -5.44 -8.98
C SER A 118 -7.68 -5.27 -9.90
N ALA A 119 -7.47 -5.12 -11.21
CA ALA A 119 -8.54 -5.09 -12.20
C ALA A 119 -9.31 -6.43 -12.22
N ASP A 120 -8.60 -7.57 -12.26
CA ASP A 120 -9.22 -8.90 -12.22
C ASP A 120 -10.04 -9.10 -10.93
N VAL A 121 -9.50 -8.65 -9.79
CA VAL A 121 -10.21 -8.71 -8.50
C VAL A 121 -11.48 -7.85 -8.53
N PHE A 122 -11.41 -6.64 -9.07
CA PHE A 122 -12.55 -5.72 -9.14
C PHE A 122 -13.61 -6.23 -10.13
N GLU A 123 -13.20 -6.81 -11.25
CA GLU A 123 -14.10 -7.44 -12.22
C GLU A 123 -14.81 -8.65 -11.61
N ALA A 124 -14.07 -9.54 -10.93
CA ALA A 124 -14.63 -10.72 -10.28
C ALA A 124 -15.53 -10.41 -9.08
N SER A 125 -15.61 -9.16 -8.63
CA SER A 125 -16.37 -8.70 -7.45
C SER A 125 -17.45 -7.68 -7.80
N TYR A 126 -17.94 -7.72 -9.03
CA TYR A 126 -19.00 -6.85 -9.53
C TYR A 126 -20.30 -6.95 -8.72
N ASP A 127 -20.60 -8.10 -8.12
CA ASP A 127 -21.81 -8.34 -7.32
C ASP A 127 -21.83 -7.63 -5.95
N LEU A 128 -20.70 -7.03 -5.52
CA LEU A 128 -20.67 -6.26 -4.28
C LEU A 128 -21.38 -4.91 -4.43
N PRO A 129 -22.11 -4.45 -3.39
CA PRO A 129 -23.04 -3.32 -3.50
C PRO A 129 -22.35 -1.96 -3.69
N SER A 130 -21.10 -1.82 -3.25
CA SER A 130 -20.34 -0.58 -3.42
C SER A 130 -19.78 -0.48 -4.84
N GLN A 131 -19.86 0.72 -5.43
CA GLN A 131 -19.23 1.05 -6.71
C GLN A 131 -17.88 1.73 -6.41
N SER A 132 -16.78 1.01 -6.62
CA SER A 132 -15.42 1.49 -6.36
C SER A 132 -14.71 1.76 -7.68
N ARG A 133 -14.12 2.95 -7.85
CA ARG A 133 -13.30 3.28 -9.02
C ARG A 133 -11.89 2.72 -8.82
N LEU A 134 -11.36 2.02 -9.81
CA LEU A 134 -9.96 1.61 -9.87
C LEU A 134 -9.18 2.54 -10.81
N MET A 135 -8.02 3.02 -10.37
CA MET A 135 -7.12 3.85 -11.19
C MET A 135 -5.69 3.33 -11.03
N GLY A 136 -5.15 2.74 -12.09
CA GLY A 136 -3.79 2.22 -12.12
C GLY A 136 -2.78 3.18 -12.74
N ASP A 137 -1.50 2.86 -12.55
CA ASP A 137 -0.35 3.52 -13.18
C ASP A 137 -0.23 5.03 -12.91
N VAL A 138 -0.83 5.52 -11.81
CA VAL A 138 -0.80 6.93 -11.45
C VAL A 138 0.57 7.30 -10.89
N LEU A 139 1.29 8.15 -11.62
CA LEU A 139 2.68 8.53 -11.33
C LEU A 139 3.64 7.32 -11.25
N ALA A 140 3.40 6.30 -12.07
CA ALA A 140 4.25 5.10 -12.14
C ALA A 140 5.73 5.44 -12.37
N ASN A 141 6.02 6.49 -13.15
CA ASN A 141 7.38 6.99 -13.38
C ASN A 141 8.10 7.45 -12.10
N GLU A 142 7.36 7.93 -11.10
CA GLU A 142 7.89 8.32 -9.80
C GLU A 142 7.93 7.16 -8.80
N THR A 143 6.98 6.21 -8.91
CA THR A 143 6.87 5.10 -7.96
C THR A 143 7.75 3.91 -8.32
N ASP A 144 7.93 3.61 -9.61
CA ASP A 144 8.73 2.47 -10.07
C ASP A 144 10.14 2.46 -9.48
N PRO A 145 10.89 3.59 -9.46
CA PRO A 145 12.24 3.63 -8.89
C PRO A 145 12.32 3.12 -7.44
N TYR A 146 11.26 3.27 -6.63
CA TYR A 146 11.23 2.79 -5.25
C TYR A 146 11.28 1.26 -5.13
N PHE A 147 10.97 0.53 -6.21
CA PHE A 147 10.92 -0.92 -6.23
C PHE A 147 12.08 -1.56 -7.00
N LEU A 148 12.98 -0.76 -7.58
CA LEU A 148 14.07 -1.23 -8.43
C LEU A 148 15.35 -1.53 -7.65
N TRP A 149 15.67 -0.74 -6.62
CA TRP A 149 16.95 -0.84 -5.89
C TRP A 149 17.23 -2.23 -5.29
N GLN A 150 16.22 -3.06 -5.04
CA GLN A 150 16.37 -4.42 -4.51
C GLN A 150 16.86 -5.43 -5.55
N PHE A 151 16.47 -5.27 -6.81
CA PHE A 151 16.65 -6.29 -7.85
C PHE A 151 17.42 -5.78 -9.07
N ASP A 152 17.59 -4.46 -9.19
CA ASP A 152 18.37 -3.81 -10.22
C ASP A 152 19.62 -3.15 -9.58
N PRO A 153 20.83 -3.70 -9.84
CA PRO A 153 22.07 -3.17 -9.27
C PRO A 153 22.42 -1.78 -9.81
N SER A 154 21.83 -1.34 -10.92
CA SER A 154 22.09 -0.03 -11.52
C SER A 154 21.39 1.13 -10.78
N TYR A 155 20.34 0.84 -10.01
CA TYR A 155 19.62 1.87 -9.24
C TYR A 155 20.33 2.19 -7.94
N PRO A 156 20.34 3.44 -7.46
CA PRO A 156 20.95 3.77 -6.18
C PRO A 156 20.18 3.12 -5.02
N CYS A 157 20.91 2.75 -3.96
CA CYS A 157 20.27 2.33 -2.72
C CYS A 157 19.46 3.48 -2.10
N PRO A 158 18.40 3.19 -1.33
CA PRO A 158 17.64 4.22 -0.62
C PRO A 158 18.53 5.06 0.28
N HIS A 159 18.11 6.29 0.57
CA HIS A 159 18.88 7.19 1.44
C HIS A 159 19.18 6.53 2.81
N GLY A 160 20.46 6.53 3.21
CA GLY A 160 20.93 5.86 4.42
C GLY A 160 21.29 4.38 4.25
N CYS A 161 21.23 3.85 3.02
CA CYS A 161 21.60 2.49 2.68
C CYS A 161 22.84 2.45 1.77
N SER A 162 23.63 1.39 1.89
CA SER A 162 24.77 1.10 1.01
C SER A 162 24.63 -0.28 0.37
N ARG A 163 25.15 -0.43 -0.84
CA ARG A 163 25.17 -1.71 -1.55
C ARG A 163 26.09 -2.70 -0.81
N THR A 164 25.66 -3.95 -0.70
CA THR A 164 26.49 -5.02 -0.14
C THR A 164 27.71 -5.31 -1.01
N LYS A 165 28.76 -5.90 -0.43
CA LYS A 165 30.02 -6.18 -1.12
C LYS A 165 29.86 -7.12 -2.32
N ASP A 166 28.89 -8.02 -2.27
CA ASP A 166 28.52 -8.93 -3.35
C ASP A 166 27.61 -8.29 -4.41
N GLY A 167 27.22 -7.02 -4.23
CA GLY A 167 26.39 -6.27 -5.18
C GLY A 167 24.92 -6.67 -5.21
N SER A 168 24.51 -7.66 -4.41
CA SER A 168 23.20 -8.32 -4.53
C SER A 168 22.07 -7.60 -3.81
N SER A 169 22.36 -6.75 -2.82
CA SER A 169 21.33 -6.09 -2.00
C SER A 169 21.80 -4.76 -1.41
N CYS A 170 20.86 -3.96 -0.89
CA CYS A 170 21.18 -2.76 -0.10
C CYS A 170 20.99 -3.06 1.40
N ARG A 171 21.90 -2.58 2.24
CA ARG A 171 21.82 -2.70 3.71
C ARG A 171 22.07 -1.35 4.37
N GLY A 172 21.49 -1.15 5.55
CA GLY A 172 21.74 0.03 6.36
C GLY A 172 23.11 -0.03 7.02
N PRO A 173 23.56 1.06 7.65
CA PRO A 173 24.75 1.03 8.49
C PRO A 173 24.58 -0.06 9.56
N SER A 174 25.58 -0.93 9.67
CA SER A 174 25.66 -1.94 10.73
C SER A 174 25.71 -1.23 12.07
N GLY A 175 24.60 -1.28 12.82
CA GLY A 175 24.57 -0.98 14.25
C GLY A 175 24.98 -2.19 15.06
#